data_AF-A0A6A4TA61-F1
#
_entry.id   AF-A0A6A4TA61-F1
#
_cell.length_a   1.000
_cell.length_b   1.000
_cell.length_c   1.000
_cell.angle_alpha   90.00
_cell.angle_beta   90.00
_cell.angle_gamma   90.00
#
_symmetry.space_group_name_H-M   'P 1'
#
loop_
_entity.id
_entity.type
_entity.pdbx_description
1 polymer ?
#
loop_
_entity_poly.entity_id
_entity_poly.type
_entity_poly.pdbx_seq_one_letter_code
_entity_poly.pdbx_strand_id
1 'polypeptide(L)'
;MNNNNLDLCCHLLAQESNRYLYGEFHHSPDEGRLSRNHMLHISLGYPGSEARSITNQFQHMPRRTSSGSDDYAYTQALLLHQRARMERLMKALMLEKQKLEQLKADVNNMEYDALQRRFRRVNSTSLIPRPEEMTRLRSLNRQLQIDIDWKFDPKAKNNFYDNIQPGPVVPPKPGKKDVEQGSKPVPRPQRDEDFEGAQWNCESCTFLNHPALNRCEQCEMPRYT
;
A
#
# COMPACT_ATOMS: atom_id res chain seq x y z
N MET A 1 -30.10 16.73 -15.73
CA MET A 1 -30.43 15.86 -14.58
C MET A 1 -29.12 15.26 -14.08
N ASN A 2 -28.52 15.86 -13.05
CA ASN A 2 -27.20 15.48 -12.54
C ASN A 2 -27.42 14.66 -11.27
N ASN A 3 -27.44 13.33 -11.40
CA ASN A 3 -27.55 12.40 -10.28
C ASN A 3 -26.23 12.33 -9.53
N ASN A 4 -25.96 13.36 -8.73
CA ASN A 4 -24.87 13.34 -7.77
C ASN A 4 -25.24 12.44 -6.60
N ASN A 5 -24.74 11.21 -6.63
CA ASN A 5 -24.83 10.19 -5.57
C ASN A 5 -24.01 10.59 -4.31
N LEU A 6 -23.59 11.86 -4.19
CA LEU A 6 -22.77 12.32 -3.08
C LEU A 6 -23.60 12.39 -1.79
N ASP A 7 -24.82 12.90 -1.86
CA ASP A 7 -25.69 12.99 -0.68
C ASP A 7 -26.09 11.59 -0.18
N LEU A 8 -26.34 10.65 -1.10
CA LEU A 8 -26.64 9.27 -0.76
C LEU A 8 -25.40 8.55 -0.19
N CYS A 9 -24.22 8.80 -0.74
CA CYS A 9 -22.97 8.25 -0.22
C CYS A 9 -22.64 8.80 1.18
N CYS A 10 -22.82 10.11 1.41
CA CYS A 10 -22.68 10.72 2.73
C CYS A 10 -23.68 10.14 3.74
N HIS A 11 -24.92 9.88 3.32
CA HIS A 11 -25.93 9.29 4.19
C HIS A 11 -25.60 7.83 4.57
N LEU A 12 -25.14 7.03 3.60
CA LEU A 12 -24.73 5.65 3.83
C LEU A 12 -23.48 5.55 4.70
N LEU A 13 -22.50 6.43 4.47
CA LEU A 13 -21.28 6.49 5.29
C LEU A 13 -21.58 6.90 6.72
N ALA A 14 -22.50 7.86 6.94
CA ALA A 14 -22.94 8.24 8.28
C ALA A 14 -23.70 7.11 9.00
N GLN A 15 -24.51 6.35 8.26
CA GLN A 15 -25.22 5.19 8.80
C GLN A 15 -24.25 4.07 9.23
N GLU A 16 -23.26 3.75 8.40
CA GLU A 16 -22.25 2.75 8.72
C GLU A 16 -21.25 3.25 9.78
N SER A 17 -20.90 4.54 9.81
CA SER A 17 -19.97 5.05 10.82
C SER A 17 -20.50 4.90 12.23
N ASN A 18 -21.82 5.06 12.45
CA ASN A 18 -22.43 4.88 13.76
C ASN A 18 -22.33 3.43 14.27
N ARG A 19 -22.32 2.44 13.37
CA ARG A 19 -22.13 1.02 13.71
C ARG A 19 -20.76 0.74 14.33
N TYR A 20 -19.73 1.44 13.86
CA TYR A 20 -18.35 1.23 14.33
C TYR A 20 -17.93 2.22 15.44
N LEU A 21 -18.54 3.42 15.51
CA LEU A 21 -18.17 4.44 16.51
C LEU A 21 -18.64 4.10 17.93
N TYR A 22 -19.79 3.44 18.07
CA TYR A 22 -20.40 3.13 19.37
C TYR A 22 -20.36 1.64 19.76
N GLY A 23 -19.75 0.79 18.93
CA GLY A 23 -19.50 -0.61 19.28
C GLY A 23 -20.76 -1.48 19.38
N GLU A 24 -21.88 -1.10 18.77
CA GLU A 24 -23.10 -1.93 18.68
C GLU A 24 -22.94 -3.02 17.62
N PHE A 25 -22.07 -3.98 17.91
CA PHE A 25 -22.14 -5.30 17.29
C PHE A 25 -23.30 -6.05 17.95
N HIS A 26 -24.47 -6.01 17.31
CA HIS A 26 -25.47 -7.03 17.57
C HIS A 26 -24.89 -8.38 17.13
N HIS A 27 -24.43 -9.16 18.09
CA HIS A 27 -24.04 -10.54 17.90
C HIS A 27 -25.19 -11.28 17.22
N SER A 28 -24.96 -11.72 15.97
CA SER A 28 -25.80 -12.72 15.32
C SER A 28 -25.86 -13.94 16.24
N PRO A 29 -27.04 -14.59 16.46
CA PRO A 29 -27.15 -15.67 17.43
C PRO A 29 -26.34 -16.92 17.08
N ASP A 30 -25.76 -17.00 15.87
CA ASP A 30 -25.21 -18.23 15.32
C ASP A 30 -23.66 -18.35 15.38
N GLU A 31 -22.97 -17.32 15.89
CA GLU A 31 -21.49 -17.34 16.06
C GLU A 31 -21.06 -17.84 17.46
N GLY A 32 -21.98 -18.42 18.25
CA GLY A 32 -21.69 -18.97 19.58
C GLY A 32 -21.02 -20.35 19.59
N ARG A 33 -20.81 -20.99 18.43
CA ARG A 33 -20.42 -22.41 18.38
C ARG A 33 -18.93 -22.69 18.23
N LEU A 34 -18.09 -21.70 17.89
CA LEU A 34 -16.67 -21.93 17.60
C LEU A 34 -15.68 -21.42 18.67
N SER A 35 -16.16 -20.72 19.70
CA SER A 35 -15.33 -20.32 20.85
C SER A 35 -15.61 -21.18 22.09
N ARG A 36 -15.64 -22.51 21.92
CA ARG A 36 -15.49 -23.43 23.05
C ARG A 36 -14.00 -23.69 23.26
N ASN A 37 -13.36 -22.79 24.01
CA ASN A 37 -12.19 -23.20 24.77
C ASN A 37 -12.62 -24.38 25.64
N HIS A 38 -12.20 -25.60 25.27
CA HIS A 38 -12.42 -26.82 26.04
C HIS A 38 -11.55 -26.80 27.31
N MET A 39 -11.76 -25.82 28.19
CA MET A 39 -11.35 -25.94 29.57
C MET A 39 -12.37 -26.89 30.22
N LEU A 40 -11.94 -28.13 30.46
CA LEU A 40 -12.75 -29.19 31.05
C LEU A 40 -13.43 -28.65 32.31
N HIS A 41 -14.77 -28.61 32.29
CA HIS A 41 -15.58 -28.34 33.46
C HIS A 41 -15.32 -29.47 34.46
N ILE A 42 -14.57 -29.20 35.54
CA ILE A 42 -14.39 -30.16 36.62
C ILE A 42 -15.71 -30.18 37.40
N SER A 43 -16.58 -31.13 37.04
CA SER A 43 -17.77 -31.46 37.83
C SER A 43 -17.31 -32.14 39.12
N LEU A 44 -17.42 -31.43 40.25
CA LEU A 44 -17.33 -32.04 41.59
C LEU A 44 -18.59 -32.90 41.81
N GLY A 45 -18.53 -34.16 41.40
CA GLY A 45 -19.56 -35.15 41.67
C GLY A 45 -19.44 -35.70 43.09
N TYR A 46 -20.47 -35.51 43.91
CA TYR A 46 -20.73 -36.30 45.12
C TYR A 46 -21.02 -37.76 44.73
N PRO A 47 -20.52 -38.78 45.45
CA PRO A 47 -20.81 -40.17 45.12
C PRO A 47 -22.20 -40.57 45.64
N GLY A 48 -23.16 -40.64 44.72
CA GLY A 48 -24.43 -41.35 44.91
C GLY A 48 -24.38 -42.70 44.20
N SER A 49 -24.33 -43.76 45.01
CA SER A 49 -24.85 -45.12 44.79
C SER A 49 -25.43 -45.48 43.40
N GLU A 50 -24.76 -46.41 42.68
CA GLU A 50 -25.28 -47.70 42.17
C GLU A 50 -24.61 -48.19 40.86
N ALA A 51 -23.94 -49.34 41.00
CA ALA A 51 -23.80 -50.49 40.08
C ALA A 51 -23.61 -50.29 38.56
N ARG A 52 -22.48 -50.78 38.02
CA ARG A 52 -22.37 -52.08 37.31
C ARG A 52 -20.99 -52.33 36.70
N SER A 53 -20.62 -53.61 36.74
CA SER A 53 -19.38 -54.29 36.35
C SER A 53 -19.00 -54.17 34.87
N ILE A 54 -17.73 -53.86 34.55
CA ILE A 54 -17.01 -54.44 33.39
C ILE A 54 -15.53 -54.66 33.76
N THR A 55 -15.12 -55.91 33.63
CA THR A 55 -13.77 -56.49 33.76
C THR A 55 -12.70 -55.73 32.96
N ASN A 56 -11.55 -55.45 33.57
CA ASN A 56 -10.29 -55.45 32.83
C ASN A 56 -9.09 -55.71 33.75
N GLN A 57 -8.53 -56.90 33.61
CA GLN A 57 -7.24 -57.29 34.13
C GLN A 57 -6.16 -56.48 33.41
N PHE A 58 -5.64 -55.44 34.06
CA PHE A 58 -4.32 -54.90 33.71
C PHE A 58 -3.41 -55.06 34.92
N GLN A 59 -2.32 -55.76 34.65
CA GLN A 59 -1.35 -56.29 35.59
C GLN A 59 -0.80 -55.18 36.49
N HIS A 60 -0.77 -55.51 37.78
CA HIS A 60 -0.10 -54.80 38.84
C HIS A 60 1.34 -54.41 38.47
N MET A 61 1.58 -53.13 38.20
CA MET A 61 2.81 -52.48 38.66
C MET A 61 2.59 -52.14 40.14
N PRO A 62 3.52 -52.44 41.06
CA PRO A 62 3.37 -52.04 42.45
C PRO A 62 3.40 -50.52 42.51
N ARG A 63 2.20 -49.92 42.53
CA ARG A 63 1.97 -48.51 42.76
C ARG A 63 2.57 -48.22 44.13
N ARG A 64 3.77 -47.64 44.15
CA ARG A 64 4.35 -47.14 45.39
C ARG A 64 3.30 -46.25 46.03
N THR A 65 3.03 -46.51 47.30
CA THR A 65 2.06 -45.77 48.12
C THR A 65 2.51 -44.31 48.26
N SER A 66 2.21 -43.50 47.26
CA SER A 66 2.41 -42.04 47.21
C SER A 66 1.25 -41.40 46.45
N SER A 67 0.03 -41.91 46.67
CA SER A 67 -1.15 -41.66 45.84
C SER A 67 -1.84 -40.30 46.12
N GLY A 68 -1.10 -39.30 46.57
CA GLY A 68 -1.63 -37.97 46.86
C GLY A 68 -0.62 -36.84 46.68
N SER A 69 0.67 -37.09 46.96
CA SER A 69 1.73 -36.11 46.69
C SER A 69 1.91 -35.86 45.20
N ASP A 70 1.86 -36.92 44.39
CA ASP A 70 2.19 -36.87 42.97
C ASP A 70 1.06 -36.20 42.18
N ASP A 71 -0.20 -36.46 42.56
CA ASP A 71 -1.38 -35.80 41.99
C ASP A 71 -1.42 -34.29 42.34
N TYR A 72 -1.01 -33.92 43.55
CA TYR A 72 -0.86 -32.52 43.96
C TYR A 72 0.28 -31.82 43.18
N ALA A 73 1.44 -32.47 43.04
CA ALA A 73 2.56 -31.95 42.27
C ALA A 73 2.19 -31.76 40.79
N TYR A 74 1.46 -32.70 40.19
CA TYR A 74 0.94 -32.60 38.83
C TYR A 74 -0.01 -31.40 38.68
N THR A 75 -0.98 -31.27 39.59
CA THR A 75 -1.93 -30.15 39.56
C THR A 75 -1.22 -28.80 39.72
N GLN A 76 -0.24 -28.73 40.62
CA GLN A 76 0.56 -27.53 40.84
C GLN A 76 1.38 -27.15 39.60
N ALA A 77 1.99 -28.13 38.92
CA ALA A 77 2.74 -27.91 37.68
C ALA A 77 1.83 -27.43 36.54
N LEU A 78 0.63 -27.99 36.41
CA LEU A 78 -0.35 -27.57 35.41
C LEU A 78 -0.77 -26.11 35.60
N LEU A 79 -1.11 -25.72 36.83
CA LEU A 79 -1.49 -24.34 37.16
C LEU A 79 -0.36 -23.35 36.88
N LEU A 80 0.88 -23.71 37.24
CA LEU A 80 2.06 -22.90 36.93
C LEU A 80 2.26 -22.74 35.43
N HIS A 81 2.13 -23.81 34.65
CA HIS A 81 2.23 -23.76 33.19
C HIS A 81 1.15 -22.87 32.58
N GLN A 82 -0.10 -23.02 33.01
CA GLN A 82 -1.22 -22.20 32.53
C GLN A 82 -0.99 -20.72 32.84
N ARG A 83 -0.52 -20.39 34.05
CA ARG A 83 -0.16 -19.03 34.44
C ARG A 83 0.94 -18.46 33.55
N ALA A 84 2.04 -19.19 33.38
CA ALA A 84 3.16 -18.76 32.54
C ALA A 84 2.75 -18.57 31.07
N ARG A 85 1.82 -19.40 30.57
CA ARG A 85 1.24 -19.23 29.22
C ARG A 85 0.40 -17.96 29.15
N MET A 86 -0.47 -17.72 30.13
CA MET A 86 -1.29 -16.51 30.19
C MET A 86 -0.42 -15.24 30.25
N GLU A 87 0.61 -15.24 31.08
CA GLU A 87 1.56 -14.12 31.20
C GLU A 87 2.28 -13.83 29.88
N ARG A 88 2.73 -14.86 29.15
CA ARG A 88 3.36 -14.70 27.83
C ARG A 88 2.38 -14.11 26.80
N LEU A 89 1.16 -14.62 26.75
CA LEU A 89 0.13 -14.12 25.84
C LEU A 89 -0.23 -12.66 26.16
N MET A 90 -0.37 -12.32 27.45
CA MET A 90 -0.64 -10.95 27.89
C MET A 90 0.49 -10.00 27.49
N LYS A 91 1.75 -10.40 27.68
CA LYS A 91 2.91 -9.60 27.24
C LYS A 91 2.93 -9.40 25.72
N ALA A 92 2.69 -10.46 24.96
CA ALA A 92 2.63 -10.39 23.51
C ALA A 92 1.50 -9.45 23.04
N LEU A 93 0.31 -9.58 23.63
CA LEU A 93 -0.82 -8.72 23.34
C LEU A 93 -0.52 -7.25 23.63
N MET A 94 0.11 -6.95 24.76
CA MET A 94 0.49 -5.57 25.12
C MET A 94 1.50 -5.00 24.13
N LEU A 95 2.48 -5.81 23.69
CA LEU A 95 3.46 -5.40 22.70
C LEU A 95 2.81 -5.13 21.33
N GLU A 96 1.91 -6.01 20.87
CA GLU A 96 1.19 -5.81 19.62
C GLU A 96 0.27 -4.58 19.68
N LYS A 97 -0.39 -4.34 20.82
CA LYS A 97 -1.15 -3.09 21.03
C LYS A 97 -0.26 -1.86 20.94
N GLN A 98 0.92 -1.88 21.56
CA GLN A 98 1.87 -0.77 21.49
C GLN A 98 2.34 -0.51 20.04
N LYS A 99 2.66 -1.58 19.29
CA LYS A 99 3.02 -1.46 17.86
C LYS A 99 1.88 -0.87 17.03
N LEU A 100 0.64 -1.29 17.31
CA LEU A 100 -0.53 -0.76 16.62
C LEU A 100 -0.71 0.74 16.88
N GLU A 101 -0.58 1.18 18.12
CA GLU A 101 -0.65 2.62 18.46
C GLU A 101 0.49 3.41 17.80
N GLN A 102 1.70 2.85 17.73
CA GLN A 102 2.80 3.48 17.01
C GLN A 102 2.48 3.63 15.52
N LEU A 103 2.04 2.56 14.86
CA LEU A 103 1.69 2.60 13.44
C LEU A 103 0.55 3.59 13.16
N LYS A 104 -0.44 3.64 14.06
CA LYS A 104 -1.53 4.62 13.97
C LYS A 104 -1.02 6.05 14.06
N ALA A 105 -0.07 6.32 14.96
CA ALA A 105 0.57 7.64 15.06
C ALA A 105 1.36 7.98 13.79
N ASP A 106 2.12 7.02 13.25
CA ASP A 106 2.91 7.20 12.03
C ASP A 106 2.02 7.49 10.81
N VAL A 107 0.92 6.72 10.65
CA VAL A 107 -0.07 6.96 9.59
C VAL A 107 -0.69 8.35 9.73
N ASN A 108 -1.12 8.72 10.93
CA ASN A 108 -1.70 10.04 11.19
C ASN A 108 -0.73 11.18 10.86
N ASN A 109 0.57 11.01 11.16
CA ASN A 109 1.61 11.99 10.79
C ASN A 109 1.80 12.06 9.28
N MET A 110 1.86 10.93 8.57
CA MET A 110 1.98 10.90 7.11
C MET A 110 0.77 11.54 6.42
N GLU A 111 -0.44 11.28 6.93
CA GLU A 111 -1.68 11.89 6.44
C GLU A 111 -1.67 13.40 6.66
N TYR A 112 -1.25 13.86 7.83
CA TYR A 112 -1.08 15.29 8.13
C TYR A 112 -0.10 15.95 7.16
N ASP A 113 1.06 15.34 6.92
CA ASP A 113 2.06 15.83 5.97
C ASP A 113 1.52 15.88 4.54
N ALA A 114 0.79 14.85 4.09
CA ALA A 114 0.17 14.82 2.78
C ALA A 114 -0.87 15.94 2.61
N LEU A 115 -1.71 16.15 3.63
CA LEU A 115 -2.68 17.25 3.67
C LEU A 115 -1.97 18.61 3.65
N GLN A 116 -0.87 18.77 4.40
CA GLN A 116 -0.10 20.01 4.40
C GLN A 116 0.58 20.27 3.05
N ARG A 117 1.14 19.24 2.40
CA ARG A 117 1.69 19.35 1.04
C ARG A 117 0.60 19.74 0.04
N ARG A 118 -0.59 19.15 0.15
CA ARG A 118 -1.75 19.55 -0.66
C ARG A 118 -2.14 21.00 -0.41
N PHE A 119 -2.21 21.43 0.86
CA PHE A 119 -2.50 22.82 1.22
C PHE A 119 -1.48 23.79 0.63
N ARG A 120 -0.18 23.47 0.70
CA ARG A 120 0.88 24.28 0.06
C ARG A 120 0.68 24.37 -1.44
N ARG A 121 0.43 23.25 -2.13
CA ARG A 121 0.16 23.24 -3.60
C ARG A 121 -1.05 24.11 -3.97
N VAL A 122 -2.16 24.04 -3.22
CA VAL A 122 -3.37 24.84 -3.50
C VAL A 122 -3.27 26.28 -3.01
N ASN A 123 -2.45 26.57 -1.99
CA ASN A 123 -2.22 27.93 -1.51
C ASN A 123 -1.13 28.65 -2.33
N SER A 124 -0.30 27.92 -3.08
CA SER A 124 0.53 28.43 -4.17
C SER A 124 -0.28 28.84 -5.41
N THR A 125 -1.53 29.29 -5.24
CA THR A 125 -2.38 29.90 -6.28
C THR A 125 -1.75 31.16 -6.90
N SER A 126 -0.60 31.62 -6.42
CA SER A 126 0.27 32.57 -7.14
C SER A 126 0.88 32.00 -8.43
N LEU A 127 0.79 30.69 -8.68
CA LEU A 127 1.35 30.02 -9.87
C LEU A 127 0.31 29.58 -10.91
N ILE A 128 -0.98 29.76 -10.64
CA ILE A 128 -2.04 29.56 -11.65
C ILE A 128 -2.47 30.97 -12.09
N PRO A 129 -2.05 31.44 -13.28
CA PRO A 129 -2.49 32.73 -13.80
C PRO A 129 -4.01 32.77 -13.76
N ARG A 130 -4.59 33.88 -13.30
CA ARG A 130 -6.04 33.99 -13.26
C ARG A 130 -6.62 33.75 -14.65
N PRO A 131 -7.82 33.15 -14.79
CA PRO A 131 -8.42 32.88 -16.10
C PRO A 131 -8.44 34.12 -17.02
N GLU A 132 -8.63 35.30 -16.44
CA GLU A 132 -8.57 36.59 -17.13
C GLU A 132 -7.15 36.91 -17.65
N GLU A 133 -6.13 36.65 -16.85
CA GLU A 133 -4.72 36.86 -17.19
C GLU A 133 -4.26 35.88 -18.28
N MET A 134 -4.65 34.61 -18.17
CA MET A 134 -4.43 33.60 -19.21
C MET A 134 -5.09 34.01 -20.54
N THR A 135 -6.31 34.55 -20.48
CA THR A 135 -7.04 35.05 -21.66
C THR A 135 -6.34 36.25 -22.28
N ARG A 136 -5.90 37.20 -21.46
CA ARG A 136 -5.13 38.38 -21.90
C ARG A 136 -3.80 37.97 -22.55
N LEU A 137 -3.04 37.06 -21.94
CA LEU A 137 -1.77 36.57 -22.47
C LEU A 137 -1.95 35.85 -23.82
N ARG A 138 -3.00 35.04 -23.97
CA ARG A 138 -3.34 34.38 -25.25
C ARG A 138 -3.68 35.41 -26.33
N SER A 139 -4.43 36.46 -25.99
CA SER A 139 -4.77 37.54 -26.91
C SER A 139 -3.52 38.31 -27.37
N LEU A 140 -2.64 38.67 -26.44
CA LEU A 140 -1.39 39.35 -26.75
C LEU A 140 -0.46 38.47 -27.61
N ASN A 141 -0.34 37.18 -27.31
CA ASN A 141 0.42 36.24 -28.14
C ASN A 141 -0.15 36.14 -29.55
N ARG A 142 -1.48 36.11 -29.69
CA ARG A 142 -2.11 36.10 -31.00
C ARG A 142 -1.82 37.38 -31.79
N GLN A 143 -1.83 38.54 -31.12
CA GLN A 143 -1.46 39.80 -31.75
C GLN A 143 0.00 39.82 -32.18
N LEU A 144 0.92 39.37 -31.33
CA LEU A 144 2.34 39.29 -31.65
C LEU A 144 2.63 38.33 -32.81
N GLN A 145 1.92 37.21 -32.90
CA GLN A 145 2.03 36.29 -34.03
C GLN A 145 1.63 36.97 -35.34
N ILE A 146 0.49 37.69 -35.34
CA ILE A 146 0.06 38.51 -36.47
C ILE A 146 1.13 39.57 -36.79
N ASP A 147 1.72 40.17 -35.75
CA ASP A 147 2.74 41.20 -35.89
C ASP A 147 4.04 40.71 -36.53
N ILE A 148 4.45 39.51 -36.17
CA ILE A 148 5.58 38.81 -36.78
C ILE A 148 5.22 38.46 -38.21
N ASP A 149 4.06 37.85 -38.45
CA ASP A 149 3.66 37.38 -39.77
C ASP A 149 3.50 38.53 -40.79
N TRP A 150 3.02 39.72 -40.38
CA TRP A 150 2.97 40.88 -41.30
C TRP A 150 4.34 41.48 -41.58
N LYS A 151 5.27 41.43 -40.62
CA LYS A 151 6.65 41.89 -40.82
C LYS A 151 7.51 40.88 -41.56
N PHE A 152 7.06 39.63 -41.67
CA PHE A 152 7.80 38.55 -42.29
C PHE A 152 7.38 38.39 -43.75
N ASP A 153 8.26 38.77 -44.69
CA ASP A 153 8.02 38.52 -46.12
C ASP A 153 8.15 37.01 -46.42
N PRO A 154 7.09 36.31 -46.87
CA PRO A 154 7.16 34.90 -47.22
C PRO A 154 8.22 34.60 -48.29
N LYS A 155 8.55 35.58 -49.14
CA LYS A 155 9.56 35.44 -50.20
C LYS A 155 10.99 35.47 -49.66
N ALA A 156 11.25 36.19 -48.56
CA ALA A 156 12.57 36.22 -47.92
C ALA A 156 12.94 34.87 -47.27
N LYS A 157 11.95 34.10 -46.80
CA LYS A 157 12.15 32.77 -46.21
C LYS A 157 12.60 31.72 -47.22
N ASN A 158 12.08 31.81 -48.44
CA ASN A 158 12.43 30.89 -49.54
C ASN A 158 13.78 31.27 -50.18
N ASN A 159 14.04 32.56 -50.37
CA ASN A 159 15.29 33.05 -50.97
C ASN A 159 16.53 32.90 -50.08
N PHE A 160 16.38 32.64 -48.78
CA PHE A 160 17.51 32.51 -47.85
C PHE A 160 18.35 31.25 -48.10
N TYR A 161 17.73 30.16 -48.58
CA TYR A 161 18.41 28.89 -48.85
C TYR A 161 18.85 28.73 -50.32
N ASP A 162 18.41 29.61 -51.22
CA ASP A 162 18.64 29.47 -52.67
C ASP A 162 20.12 29.58 -53.08
N ASN A 163 20.96 30.21 -52.25
CA ASN A 163 22.39 30.40 -52.52
C ASN A 163 23.30 29.61 -51.56
N ILE A 164 22.74 28.82 -50.66
CA ILE A 164 23.52 27.96 -49.77
C ILE A 164 23.79 26.67 -50.54
N GLN A 165 25.04 26.43 -50.96
CA GLN A 165 25.42 25.15 -51.55
C GLN A 165 25.07 24.04 -50.55
N PRO A 166 24.23 23.06 -50.93
CA PRO A 166 24.12 21.84 -50.15
C PRO A 166 25.53 21.27 -50.05
N GLY A 167 26.09 21.24 -48.85
CA GLY A 167 27.39 20.62 -48.60
C GLY A 167 27.43 19.20 -49.17
N PRO A 168 28.63 18.61 -49.35
CA PRO A 168 28.81 17.35 -50.04
C PRO A 168 27.80 16.30 -49.57
N VAL A 169 27.06 15.75 -50.53
CA VAL A 169 25.97 14.79 -50.29
C VAL A 169 26.54 13.60 -49.52
N VAL A 170 26.04 13.39 -48.29
CA VAL A 170 26.36 12.20 -47.50
C VAL A 170 25.85 10.98 -48.30
N PRO A 171 26.67 9.92 -48.50
CA PRO A 171 26.23 8.73 -49.20
C PRO A 171 24.94 8.16 -48.57
N PRO A 172 24.00 7.63 -49.38
CA PRO A 172 22.75 7.10 -48.85
C PRO A 172 23.07 5.97 -47.87
N LYS A 173 22.53 6.07 -46.65
CA LYS A 173 22.61 5.01 -45.63
C LYS A 173 22.07 3.71 -46.25
N PRO A 174 22.86 2.63 -46.33
CA PRO A 174 22.35 1.34 -46.76
C PRO A 174 21.32 0.86 -45.73
N GLY A 175 20.16 0.45 -46.24
CA GLY A 175 19.08 -0.11 -45.46
C GLY A 175 19.50 -1.39 -44.72
N LYS A 176 18.92 -1.53 -43.53
CA LYS A 176 18.80 -2.71 -42.66
C LYS A 176 19.24 -4.04 -43.27
N LYS A 177 20.15 -4.75 -42.57
CA LYS A 177 20.14 -6.19 -42.32
C LYS A 177 21.21 -6.58 -41.29
N ASP A 178 20.71 -7.11 -40.17
CA ASP A 178 21.18 -8.30 -39.44
C ASP A 178 22.69 -8.58 -39.24
N VAL A 179 22.99 -8.94 -37.98
CA VAL A 179 23.98 -9.94 -37.53
C VAL A 179 25.41 -9.47 -37.20
N GLU A 180 25.71 -9.61 -35.90
CA GLU A 180 26.93 -10.06 -35.22
C GLU A 180 28.15 -9.16 -34.91
N GLN A 181 28.41 -9.14 -33.60
CA GLN A 181 29.70 -9.30 -32.89
C GLN A 181 30.73 -8.16 -32.90
N GLY A 182 30.97 -7.65 -31.68
CA GLY A 182 32.28 -7.87 -31.07
C GLY A 182 33.04 -6.60 -30.66
N SER A 183 33.03 -6.29 -29.36
CA SER A 183 34.24 -5.85 -28.65
C SER A 183 34.01 -5.87 -27.13
N LYS A 184 34.67 -6.83 -26.46
CA LYS A 184 34.87 -6.84 -25.00
C LYS A 184 35.75 -5.64 -24.58
N PRO A 185 35.66 -5.19 -23.33
CA PRO A 185 36.69 -5.63 -22.38
C PRO A 185 36.19 -5.97 -20.95
N VAL A 186 36.81 -7.03 -20.40
CA VAL A 186 37.03 -7.39 -18.97
C VAL A 186 35.82 -7.75 -18.08
N PRO A 187 35.80 -8.96 -17.47
CA PRO A 187 34.72 -9.42 -16.61
C PRO A 187 34.87 -8.91 -15.17
N ARG A 188 33.93 -8.07 -14.72
CA ARG A 188 33.54 -8.05 -13.29
C ARG A 188 32.36 -9.00 -13.13
N PRO A 189 32.24 -9.72 -12.01
CA PRO A 189 31.10 -10.62 -11.80
C PRO A 189 29.82 -9.78 -11.84
N GLN A 190 29.03 -10.00 -12.88
CA GLN A 190 27.68 -9.45 -13.01
C GLN A 190 26.88 -9.99 -11.84
N ARG A 191 26.53 -9.08 -10.93
CA ARG A 191 25.40 -9.29 -10.04
C ARG A 191 24.14 -9.14 -10.88
N ASP A 192 23.19 -10.03 -10.63
CA ASP A 192 21.90 -10.17 -11.33
C ASP A 192 20.98 -8.96 -11.11
N GLU A 193 21.33 -7.77 -11.59
CA GLU A 193 20.54 -6.57 -11.37
C GLU A 193 20.55 -5.70 -12.63
N ASP A 194 19.64 -5.92 -13.58
CA ASP A 194 19.31 -4.94 -14.65
C ASP A 194 18.00 -5.30 -15.41
N PHE A 195 16.97 -5.80 -14.72
CA PHE A 195 15.60 -5.90 -15.28
C PHE A 195 14.64 -4.84 -14.69
N GLU A 196 15.16 -3.76 -14.10
CA GLU A 196 14.36 -2.57 -13.83
C GLU A 196 14.18 -1.80 -15.14
N GLY A 197 12.95 -1.75 -15.66
CA GLY A 197 12.63 -1.14 -16.95
C GLY A 197 13.12 0.31 -17.10
N ALA A 198 12.95 0.88 -18.29
CA ALA A 198 13.32 2.28 -18.51
C ALA A 198 12.50 3.23 -17.60
N GLN A 199 13.20 4.15 -16.93
CA GLN A 199 12.58 5.30 -16.26
C GLN A 199 11.72 6.11 -17.24
N TRP A 200 10.66 6.74 -16.75
CA TRP A 200 9.68 7.44 -17.60
C TRP A 200 9.45 8.88 -17.16
N ASN A 201 9.31 9.78 -18.12
CA ASN A 201 9.02 11.20 -17.85
C ASN A 201 7.52 11.38 -17.61
N CYS A 202 7.14 12.09 -16.55
CA CYS A 202 5.75 12.45 -16.31
C CYS A 202 5.25 13.46 -17.35
N GLU A 203 4.15 13.17 -18.02
CA GLU A 203 3.55 14.09 -19.02
C GLU A 203 3.04 15.39 -18.40
N SER A 204 2.74 15.39 -17.09
CA SER A 204 2.20 16.57 -16.40
C SER A 204 3.26 17.50 -15.81
N CYS A 205 4.39 16.96 -15.34
CA CYS A 205 5.43 17.77 -14.66
C CYS A 205 6.86 17.44 -15.08
N THR A 206 7.05 16.65 -16.14
CA THR A 206 8.33 16.22 -16.75
C THR A 206 9.32 15.55 -15.80
N PHE A 207 8.87 15.14 -14.62
CA PHE A 207 9.69 14.46 -13.64
C PHE A 207 10.05 13.05 -14.11
N LEU A 208 11.30 12.63 -13.93
CA LEU A 208 11.80 11.32 -14.33
C LEU A 208 11.50 10.29 -13.23
N ASN A 209 10.48 9.48 -13.45
CA ASN A 209 9.97 8.50 -12.48
C ASN A 209 10.67 7.15 -12.61
N HIS A 210 10.75 6.46 -11.48
CA HIS A 210 11.19 5.09 -11.42
C HIS A 210 10.28 4.17 -12.28
N PRO A 211 10.81 3.18 -13.02
CA PRO A 211 10.03 2.28 -13.87
C PRO A 211 8.91 1.53 -13.15
N ALA A 212 9.10 1.23 -11.86
CA ALA A 212 8.14 0.50 -11.02
C ALA A 212 6.89 1.33 -10.64
N LEU A 213 6.93 2.66 -10.81
CA LEU A 213 5.82 3.53 -10.44
C LEU A 213 4.79 3.66 -11.57
N ASN A 214 3.52 3.52 -11.20
CA ASN A 214 2.36 3.75 -12.08
C ASN A 214 1.80 5.18 -12.00
N ARG A 215 2.37 6.00 -11.11
CA ARG A 215 2.02 7.41 -10.89
C ARG A 215 3.30 8.21 -10.70
N CYS A 216 3.25 9.49 -11.03
CA CYS A 216 4.36 10.40 -10.81
C CYS A 216 4.59 10.61 -9.31
N GLU A 217 5.80 10.45 -8.81
CA GLU A 217 6.10 10.67 -7.38
C GLU A 217 5.99 12.15 -6.98
N GLN A 218 6.17 13.07 -7.94
CA GLN A 218 6.15 14.50 -7.66
C GLN A 218 4.73 15.10 -7.68
N CYS A 219 3.86 14.61 -8.57
CA CYS A 219 2.53 15.19 -8.81
C CYS A 219 1.37 14.19 -8.78
N GLU A 220 1.64 12.91 -8.54
CA GLU A 220 0.67 11.81 -8.37
C GLU A 220 -0.19 11.51 -9.62
N MET A 221 0.10 12.16 -10.74
CA MET A 221 -0.57 11.92 -12.02
C MET A 221 -0.26 10.52 -12.56
N PRO A 222 -1.26 9.79 -13.09
CA PRO A 222 -1.06 8.44 -13.59
C PRO A 222 -0.11 8.41 -14.79
N ARG A 223 0.62 7.30 -14.91
CA ARG A 223 1.38 6.97 -16.10
C ARG A 223 0.38 6.55 -17.18
N TYR A 224 0.17 7.41 -18.16
CA TYR A 224 -0.52 7.03 -19.39
C TYR A 224 0.47 6.23 -20.25
N THR A 225 0.11 4.99 -20.57
CA THR A 225 0.89 4.08 -21.43
C THR A 225 0.11 3.81 -22.70
#